data_AF-A0A368MCK3-F1
#
_entry.id   AF-A0A368MCK3-F1
#
_cell.length_a   1.000
_cell.length_b   1.000
_cell.length_c   1.000
_cell.angle_alpha   90.00
_cell.angle_beta   90.00
_cell.angle_gamma   90.00
#
_symmetry.space_group_name_H-M   'P 1'
#
loop_
_entity.id
_entity.type
_entity.pdbx_description
1 polymer ?
#
loop_
_entity_poly.entity_id
_entity_poly.type
_entity_poly.pdbx_seq_one_letter_code
_entity_poly.pdbx_strand_id
1 'polypeptide(L)' 'MVYAKTFNENEAITVYLEDLESGNYFIKMFVDGRTITKRVIKR' A
#
# COMPACT_ATOMS: atom_id res chain seq x y z
N MET A 1 -9.40 -8.80 -0.58
CA MET A 1 -9.44 -8.07 0.70
C MET A 1 -8.78 -6.71 0.49
N VAL A 2 -9.37 -5.62 0.98
CA VAL A 2 -8.78 -4.27 0.90
C VAL A 2 -8.33 -3.88 2.30
N TYR A 3 -7.05 -3.60 2.49
CA TYR A 3 -6.50 -3.08 3.74
C TYR A 3 -6.27 -1.57 3.60
N ALA A 4 -6.75 -0.79 4.55
CA ALA A 4 -6.54 0.65 4.61
C ALA A 4 -6.22 1.05 6.05
N LYS A 5 -5.21 1.91 6.21
CA LYS A 5 -4.81 2.48 7.49
C LYS A 5 -4.36 3.93 7.25
N THR A 6 -4.73 4.82 8.15
CA THR A 6 -4.25 6.20 8.18
C THR A 6 -3.03 6.30 9.08
N PHE A 7 -2.06 7.08 8.64
CA PHE A 7 -0.80 7.34 9.33
C PHE A 7 -0.67 8.84 9.54
N ASN A 8 0.09 9.23 10.55
CA ASN A 8 0.38 10.65 10.77
C ASN A 8 1.49 11.12 9.81
N GLU A 9 1.60 12.43 9.64
CA GLU A 9 2.70 13.03 8.88
C GLU A 9 4.05 12.61 9.46
N ASN A 10 5.03 12.35 8.58
CA ASN A 10 6.40 11.90 8.90
C ASN A 10 6.55 10.46 9.40
N GLU A 11 5.53 9.61 9.30
CA GLU A 11 5.67 8.16 9.54
C GLU A 11 6.17 7.43 8.30
N ALA A 12 7.17 6.56 8.47
CA ALA A 12 7.58 5.62 7.43
C ALA A 12 6.58 4.45 7.36
N ILE A 13 6.05 4.16 6.17
CA ILE A 13 5.10 3.06 5.96
C ILE A 13 5.83 1.88 5.31
N THR A 14 5.83 0.74 5.99
CA THR A 14 6.28 -0.55 5.45
C THR A 14 5.08 -1.48 5.27
N VAL A 15 4.93 -2.05 4.08
CA VAL A 15 3.85 -2.99 3.75
C VAL A 15 4.46 -4.36 3.50
N TYR A 16 4.13 -5.34 4.34
CA TYR A 16 4.52 -6.74 4.18
C TYR A 16 3.46 -7.47 3.35
N LEU A 17 3.91 -8.23 2.35
CA LEU A 17 3.03 -8.99 1.45
C LEU A 17 3.25 -10.51 1.60
N GLU A 18 3.97 -10.96 2.64
CA GLU A 18 4.44 -12.34 2.79
C GLU A 18 3.29 -13.35 2.85
N ASP A 19 2.23 -13.02 3.61
CA ASP A 19 1.05 -13.88 3.80
C ASP A 19 0.01 -13.75 2.67
N LEU A 20 0.26 -12.90 1.67
CA LEU A 20 -0.64 -12.74 0.54
C LEU A 20 -0.31 -13.75 -0.57
N GLU A 21 -1.32 -14.27 -1.24
CA GLU A 21 -1.15 -15.16 -2.40
C GLU A 21 -0.33 -14.47 -3.52
N SER A 22 0.26 -15.26 -4.42
CA SER A 22 0.92 -14.68 -5.60
C SER A 22 -0.11 -13.94 -6.47
N GLY A 23 0.24 -12.77 -6.98
CA GLY A 23 -0.73 -11.93 -7.69
C GLY A 23 -0.31 -10.49 -7.90
N ASN A 24 -1.25 -9.72 -8.44
CA ASN A 24 -1.10 -8.29 -8.70
C ASN A 24 -1.74 -7.49 -7.57
N TYR A 25 -0.95 -6.64 -6.93
CA TYR A 25 -1.36 -5.78 -5.82
C TYR A 25 -1.22 -4.31 -6.20
N PHE A 26 -2.14 -3.49 -5.71
CA PHE A 26 -2.09 -2.03 -5.86
C PHE A 26 -2.00 -1.40 -4.48
N ILE A 27 -0.92 -0.66 -4.24
CA ILE A 27 -0.74 0.17 -3.06
C ILE A 27 -1.18 1.58 -3.44
N LYS A 28 -2.21 2.09 -2.75
CA LYS A 28 -2.70 3.46 -2.91
C LYS A 28 -2.44 4.23 -1.63
N MET A 29 -1.84 5.41 -1.75
CA MET A 29 -1.61 6.34 -0.65
C MET A 29 -2.26 7.67 -1.00
N PHE A 30 -2.97 8.25 -0.04
CA PHE A 30 -3.54 9.59 -0.16
C PHE A 30 -2.79 10.51 0.79
N VAL A 31 -2.10 11.51 0.24
CA VAL A 31 -1.28 12.46 0.99
C VAL A 31 -1.58 13.85 0.43
N ASP A 32 -1.95 14.80 1.29
CA ASP A 32 -2.21 16.20 0.95
C ASP A 32 -3.11 16.40 -0.29
N GLY A 33 -4.23 15.68 -0.36
CA GLY A 33 -5.17 15.80 -1.48
C GLY A 33 -4.76 15.04 -2.75
N ARG A 34 -3.58 14.42 -2.77
CA ARG A 34 -3.03 13.69 -3.92
C ARG A 34 -3.05 12.19 -3.69
N THR A 35 -3.36 11.44 -4.75
CA THR A 35 -3.28 9.98 -4.74
C THR A 35 -2.03 9.50 -5.45
N ILE A 36 -1.22 8.71 -4.75
CA ILE A 36 -0.09 7.97 -5.31
C ILE A 36 -0.50 6.51 -5.43
N THR A 37 -0.30 5.91 -6.60
CA THR A 37 -0.58 4.48 -6.84
C THR A 37 0.68 3.77 -7.30
N LYS A 38 0.98 2.62 -6.68
CA LYS A 38 2.07 1.73 -7.08
C LYS A 38 1.54 0.32 -7.30
N ARG A 39 1.87 -0.28 -8.44
CA ARG A 39 1.60 -1.70 -8.73
C ARG A 39 2.77 -2.55 -8.25
N VAL A 40 2.47 -3.63 -7.54
CA VAL A 40 3.43 -4.63 -7.07
C VAL A 40 2.98 -5.99 -7.57
N ILE A 41 3.91 -6.78 -8.11
CA ILE A 41 3.64 -8.13 -8.59
C ILE A 41 4.38 -9.09 -7.65
N LYS A 42 3.63 -9.85 -6.86
CA LYS A 42 4.18 -10.93 -6.02
C LYS A 42 4.19 -12.20 -6.85
N ARG A 43 5.38 -12.78 -7.03
CA ARG A 43 5.58 -14.07 -7.68
C ARG A 43 5.50 -15.18 -6.64
#